data_AF-A0A6F9C448-F1
#
_entry.id   AF-A0A6F9C448-F1
#
_cell.length_a   1.000
_cell.length_b   1.000
_cell.length_c   1.000
_cell.angle_alpha   90.00
_cell.angle_beta   90.00
_cell.angle_gamma   90.00
#
_symmetry.space_group_name_H-M   'P 1'
#
loop_
_entity.id
_entity.type
_entity.pdbx_description
1 polymer ?
#
loop_
_entity_poly.entity_id
_entity_poly.type
_entity_poly.pdbx_seq_one_letter_code
_entity_poly.pdbx_strand_id
1 'polypeptide(L)'
;MIRKGSTFVKKLHLVICISPLCFRMDEAQYSMKMIENELMMNLSTYEFMPPVDVKIEPYVPETAHGPYIQIIEEPKKRGFRFRYECEGPSHGGLPGASSERNRRTYPTVKVSNYVGIARVEVQLVTHTDPPQVHAHSLVGRHCCTESGTCSVDVGPNDLTAQFSNLGILHVTKKGVVEVLFKRLRDEKRNQKGQHYHFTDAEEQAILREANELGRIMDLNIVRLKFTAYLQDSNGGFSRALKPVVSNPIFDSSE
;
A
#
# COMPACT_ATOMS: atom_id res chain seq x y z
N MET A 1 -29.43 43.29 74.80
CA MET A 1 -29.32 41.84 74.49
C MET A 1 -27.97 41.65 73.80
N ILE A 2 -26.93 41.10 74.43
CA ILE A 2 -26.68 39.70 74.84
C ILE A 2 -25.98 38.87 73.72
N ARG A 3 -24.65 38.82 73.84
CA ARG A 3 -23.67 37.73 73.54
C ARG A 3 -23.43 37.23 72.09
N LYS A 4 -22.19 36.74 71.91
CA LYS A 4 -21.65 36.00 70.75
C LYS A 4 -21.60 34.49 71.03
N GLY A 5 -21.57 33.67 69.98
CA GLY A 5 -21.05 32.29 69.99
C GLY A 5 -21.76 31.36 68.99
N SER A 6 -21.24 30.21 68.51
CA SER A 6 -19.88 29.81 68.07
C SER A 6 -19.77 28.27 68.03
N THR A 7 -20.03 27.62 66.88
CA THR A 7 -19.69 26.21 66.53
C THR A 7 -20.08 25.98 65.05
N PHE A 8 -19.27 25.48 64.09
CA PHE A 8 -17.86 25.08 63.99
C PHE A 8 -17.46 23.59 64.22
N VAL A 9 -17.49 22.80 63.13
CA VAL A 9 -16.73 21.55 62.86
C VAL A 9 -16.48 21.52 61.33
N LYS A 10 -15.34 21.23 60.69
CA LYS A 10 -13.98 20.73 61.04
C LYS A 10 -13.66 19.21 60.92
N LYS A 11 -13.75 18.69 59.68
CA LYS A 11 -12.77 17.82 58.97
C LYS A 11 -11.79 16.97 59.83
N LEU A 12 -11.74 15.64 59.64
CA LEU A 12 -10.60 14.81 60.05
C LEU A 12 -10.39 13.51 59.22
N HIS A 13 -9.16 12.99 59.20
CA HIS A 13 -8.78 11.63 58.78
C HIS A 13 -8.81 10.66 59.99
N LEU A 14 -9.04 9.36 59.73
CA LEU A 14 -8.33 8.21 60.33
C LEU A 14 -8.70 6.97 59.47
N VAL A 15 -7.83 6.08 58.97
CA VAL A 15 -6.51 5.54 59.38
C VAL A 15 -6.58 4.46 60.47
N ILE A 16 -6.57 3.20 59.98
CA ILE A 16 -5.89 1.98 60.49
C ILE A 16 -5.77 1.78 62.01
N CYS A 17 -6.45 0.73 62.49
CA CYS A 17 -6.15 -0.25 63.55
C CYS A 17 -7.51 -0.85 64.01
N ILE A 18 -7.65 -2.05 64.60
CA ILE A 18 -6.74 -2.90 65.39
C ILE A 18 -6.97 -4.38 64.97
N SER A 19 -5.92 -5.21 64.98
CA SER A 19 -6.03 -6.68 64.94
C SER A 19 -5.82 -7.31 66.33
N PRO A 20 -6.53 -8.41 66.63
CA PRO A 20 -6.01 -9.46 67.51
C PRO A 20 -6.02 -10.83 66.82
N LEU A 21 -5.19 -11.75 67.34
CA LEU A 21 -4.98 -13.11 66.81
C LEU A 21 -5.87 -14.17 67.48
N CYS A 22 -5.78 -15.40 66.94
CA CYS A 22 -6.26 -16.70 67.46
C CYS A 22 -7.76 -17.01 67.29
N PHE A 23 -8.15 -18.29 67.12
CA PHE A 23 -7.42 -19.55 67.40
C PHE A 23 -7.69 -20.67 66.35
N ARG A 24 -6.68 -21.55 66.17
CA ARG A 24 -6.73 -22.98 65.76
C ARG A 24 -6.93 -23.42 64.28
N MET A 25 -6.28 -24.55 64.01
CA MET A 25 -6.39 -25.47 62.86
C MET A 25 -7.59 -26.44 63.09
N ASP A 26 -8.03 -27.34 62.20
CA ASP A 26 -7.30 -28.14 61.19
C ASP A 26 -8.21 -28.72 60.08
N GLU A 27 -7.66 -29.59 59.21
CA GLU A 27 -8.30 -30.50 58.24
C GLU A 27 -9.18 -29.92 57.11
N ALA A 28 -8.55 -29.63 55.95
CA ALA A 28 -9.24 -29.56 54.65
C ALA A 28 -8.36 -29.86 53.41
N GLN A 29 -7.05 -30.14 53.56
CA GLN A 29 -6.06 -29.86 52.50
C GLN A 29 -5.84 -30.96 51.44
N TYR A 30 -6.55 -32.10 51.49
CA TYR A 30 -6.22 -33.28 50.69
C TYR A 30 -7.01 -33.45 49.36
N SER A 31 -8.02 -32.62 49.09
CA SER A 31 -8.90 -32.79 47.89
C SER A 31 -8.52 -31.92 46.68
N MET A 32 -7.82 -30.79 46.87
CA MET A 32 -7.52 -29.85 45.77
C MET A 32 -6.41 -30.30 44.81
N LYS A 33 -5.43 -31.07 45.30
CA LYS A 33 -4.17 -31.36 44.57
C LYS A 33 -4.32 -32.26 43.34
N MET A 34 -5.45 -32.95 43.18
CA MET A 34 -5.70 -33.76 41.98
C MET A 34 -6.21 -32.92 40.80
N ILE A 35 -6.94 -31.83 41.07
CA ILE A 35 -7.58 -30.99 40.05
C ILE A 35 -6.56 -30.06 39.37
N GLU A 36 -5.64 -29.49 40.16
CA GLU A 36 -4.58 -28.60 39.64
C GLU A 36 -3.65 -29.35 38.66
N ASN A 37 -3.39 -30.65 38.91
CA ASN A 37 -2.39 -31.41 38.17
C ASN A 37 -2.85 -31.84 36.77
N GLU A 38 -4.14 -32.17 36.58
CA GLU A 38 -4.71 -32.35 35.22
C GLU A 38 -4.73 -31.03 34.44
N LEU A 39 -5.11 -29.92 35.09
CA LEU A 39 -5.17 -28.62 34.45
C LEU A 39 -3.79 -28.14 33.98
N MET A 40 -2.74 -28.41 34.77
CA MET A 40 -1.37 -28.01 34.43
C MET A 40 -0.75 -28.86 33.30
N MET A 41 -1.11 -30.15 33.18
CA MET A 41 -0.73 -30.94 32.01
C MET A 41 -1.38 -30.41 30.73
N ASN A 42 -2.70 -30.15 30.77
CA ASN A 42 -3.46 -29.73 29.58
C ASN A 42 -3.01 -28.37 29.02
N LEU A 43 -2.48 -27.47 29.85
CA LEU A 43 -1.96 -26.18 29.38
C LEU A 43 -0.59 -26.32 28.67
N SER A 44 0.25 -27.26 29.12
CA SER A 44 1.61 -27.45 28.58
C SER A 44 1.66 -27.95 27.12
N THR A 45 0.59 -28.61 26.65
CA THR A 45 0.52 -29.19 25.30
C THR A 45 0.27 -28.16 24.20
N TYR A 46 -0.13 -26.92 24.54
CA TYR A 46 -0.56 -25.93 23.56
C TYR A 46 0.52 -24.92 23.11
N GLU A 47 1.73 -24.94 23.70
CA GLU A 47 2.83 -24.01 23.37
C GLU A 47 3.81 -24.55 22.29
N PHE A 48 3.34 -25.33 21.32
CA PHE A 48 4.15 -25.71 20.15
C PHE A 48 3.41 -25.54 18.80
N MET A 49 2.88 -24.33 18.57
CA MET A 49 2.73 -23.81 17.22
C MET A 49 3.85 -22.79 16.97
N PRO A 50 4.71 -22.97 15.95
CA PRO A 50 5.68 -21.93 15.60
C PRO A 50 4.93 -20.66 15.18
N PRO A 51 5.49 -19.46 15.41
CA PRO A 51 4.90 -18.22 14.91
C PRO A 51 4.85 -18.29 13.38
N VAL A 52 3.65 -18.50 12.84
CA VAL A 52 3.43 -18.40 11.40
C VAL A 52 3.65 -16.94 11.04
N ASP A 53 4.68 -16.68 10.24
CA ASP A 53 4.90 -15.40 9.58
C ASP A 53 3.73 -15.14 8.61
N VAL A 54 2.62 -14.66 9.16
CA VAL A 54 1.50 -14.13 8.39
C VAL A 54 1.98 -12.83 7.78
N LYS A 55 2.68 -12.97 6.65
CA LYS A 55 2.84 -11.91 5.68
C LYS A 55 1.44 -11.40 5.38
N ILE A 56 1.13 -10.23 5.91
CA ILE A 56 -0.02 -9.44 5.49
C ILE A 56 0.34 -8.93 4.10
N GLU A 57 0.23 -9.81 3.09
CA GLU A 57 0.19 -9.35 1.72
C GLU A 57 -0.98 -8.38 1.62
N PRO A 58 -0.78 -7.12 1.16
CA PRO A 58 -1.84 -6.12 1.07
C PRO A 58 -2.81 -6.42 -0.10
N TYR A 59 -2.81 -7.67 -0.56
CA TYR A 59 -3.44 -8.16 -1.76
C TYR A 59 -4.51 -9.20 -1.39
N VAL A 60 -5.71 -9.06 -1.93
CA VAL A 60 -6.81 -10.01 -1.70
C VAL A 60 -6.42 -11.38 -2.30
N PRO A 61 -6.33 -12.46 -1.51
CA PRO A 61 -5.86 -13.76 -2.02
C PRO A 61 -6.76 -14.27 -3.15
N GLU A 62 -6.11 -14.90 -4.13
CA GLU A 62 -6.64 -15.23 -5.47
C GLU A 62 -7.59 -16.44 -5.44
N THR A 63 -8.68 -16.31 -4.68
CA THR A 63 -9.84 -17.20 -4.74
C THR A 63 -10.40 -17.24 -6.17
N ALA A 64 -10.83 -18.41 -6.65
CA ALA A 64 -11.21 -18.64 -8.05
C ALA A 64 -12.39 -17.78 -8.58
N HIS A 65 -13.07 -17.05 -7.68
CA HIS A 65 -14.17 -16.12 -8.00
C HIS A 65 -13.94 -14.71 -7.42
N GLY A 66 -12.74 -14.41 -6.95
CA GLY A 66 -12.39 -13.12 -6.35
C GLY A 66 -12.37 -11.97 -7.36
N PRO A 67 -12.40 -10.71 -6.88
CA PRO A 67 -12.25 -9.52 -7.71
C PRO A 67 -10.86 -9.47 -8.34
N TYR A 68 -10.78 -9.21 -9.64
CA TYR A 68 -9.51 -9.13 -10.38
C TYR A 68 -9.53 -7.99 -11.41
N ILE A 69 -8.35 -7.50 -11.78
CA ILE A 69 -8.16 -6.54 -12.87
C ILE A 69 -7.57 -7.26 -14.09
N GLN A 70 -8.02 -6.91 -15.28
CA GLN A 70 -7.57 -7.46 -16.56
C GLN A 70 -7.31 -6.35 -17.57
N ILE A 71 -6.23 -6.49 -18.36
CA ILE A 71 -5.97 -5.62 -19.50
C ILE A 71 -6.87 -6.07 -20.68
N ILE A 72 -7.66 -5.14 -21.21
CA ILE A 72 -8.60 -5.35 -22.32
C ILE A 72 -8.02 -4.85 -23.64
N GLU A 73 -7.31 -3.71 -23.60
CA GLU A 73 -6.54 -3.16 -24.71
C GLU A 73 -5.13 -2.86 -24.19
N GLU A 74 -4.15 -3.60 -24.68
CA GLU A 74 -2.72 -3.40 -24.38
C GLU A 74 -2.20 -2.09 -24.97
N PRO A 75 -1.15 -1.47 -24.39
CA PRO A 75 -0.46 -0.34 -25.01
C PRO A 75 0.28 -0.77 -26.30
N LYS A 76 0.42 0.16 -27.24
CA LYS A 76 1.14 -0.07 -28.48
C LYS A 76 2.65 -0.21 -28.22
N LYS A 77 3.21 -1.37 -28.57
CA LYS A 77 4.61 -1.73 -28.25
C LYS A 77 5.66 -0.81 -28.89
N ARG A 78 5.41 -0.25 -30.08
CA ARG A 78 6.38 0.58 -30.84
C ARG A 78 5.68 1.73 -31.56
N GLY A 79 6.45 2.79 -31.83
CA GLY A 79 5.96 4.01 -32.49
C GLY A 79 5.28 4.99 -31.53
N PHE A 80 5.70 4.98 -30.27
CA PHE A 80 5.38 6.01 -29.29
C PHE A 80 6.68 6.58 -28.73
N ARG A 81 6.85 7.90 -28.81
CA ARG A 81 8.07 8.60 -28.40
C ARG A 81 7.92 9.15 -26.98
N PHE A 82 8.86 8.83 -26.10
CA PHE A 82 8.96 9.45 -24.78
C PHE A 82 9.47 10.89 -24.95
N ARG A 83 9.05 11.80 -24.06
CA ARG A 83 9.26 13.24 -24.23
C ARG A 83 10.01 13.85 -23.06
N TYR A 84 11.01 14.68 -23.33
CA TYR A 84 11.67 15.47 -22.30
C TYR A 84 10.73 16.59 -21.81
N GLU A 85 10.92 17.04 -20.57
CA GLU A 85 10.11 18.09 -19.94
C GLU A 85 10.07 19.39 -20.77
N CYS A 86 11.18 19.72 -21.43
CA CYS A 86 11.30 20.88 -22.32
C CYS A 86 10.57 20.77 -23.66
N GLU A 87 10.07 19.59 -24.06
CA GLU A 87 9.22 19.43 -25.26
C GLU A 87 7.75 19.82 -24.99
N GLY A 88 7.35 19.94 -23.72
CA GLY A 88 6.00 20.34 -23.31
C GLY A 88 4.95 19.22 -23.35
N PRO A 89 3.74 19.48 -22.81
CA PRO A 89 2.78 18.44 -22.42
C PRO A 89 1.87 17.92 -23.56
N SER A 90 1.96 18.46 -24.77
CA SER A 90 0.92 18.33 -25.81
C SER A 90 1.13 17.21 -26.83
N HIS A 91 2.17 16.37 -26.68
CA HIS A 91 2.61 15.39 -27.68
C HIS A 91 1.74 14.10 -27.82
N GLY A 92 0.47 14.17 -27.45
CA GLY A 92 -0.52 13.10 -27.65
C GLY A 92 -0.49 12.00 -26.59
N GLY A 93 -1.55 11.17 -26.58
CA GLY A 93 -1.67 10.02 -25.69
C GLY A 93 -1.12 8.74 -26.30
N LEU A 94 -0.51 7.89 -25.47
CA LEU A 94 -0.08 6.53 -25.76
C LEU A 94 -1.23 5.72 -26.39
N PRO A 95 -1.11 5.31 -27.66
CA PRO A 95 -2.16 4.54 -28.32
C PRO A 95 -2.21 3.09 -27.83
N GLY A 96 -3.38 2.47 -27.99
CA GLY A 96 -3.56 1.03 -27.80
C GLY A 96 -2.94 0.20 -28.94
N ALA A 97 -2.73 -1.08 -28.69
CA ALA A 97 -2.16 -2.03 -29.64
C ALA A 97 -3.01 -2.23 -30.91
N SER A 98 -4.34 -2.13 -30.80
CA SER A 98 -5.29 -2.17 -31.92
C SER A 98 -5.65 -0.78 -32.49
N SER A 99 -4.85 0.25 -32.16
CA SER A 99 -5.10 1.64 -32.60
C SER A 99 -4.63 1.88 -34.03
N GLU A 100 -5.60 2.19 -34.88
CA GLU A 100 -5.44 2.50 -36.30
C GLU A 100 -5.60 4.00 -36.60
N ARG A 101 -5.32 4.41 -37.84
CA ARG A 101 -5.48 5.82 -38.28
C ARG A 101 -6.91 6.34 -38.08
N ASN A 102 -7.90 5.50 -38.40
CA ASN A 102 -9.32 5.87 -38.40
C ASN A 102 -10.07 5.42 -37.13
N ARG A 103 -9.50 4.50 -36.35
CA ARG A 103 -10.05 4.01 -35.08
C ARG A 103 -8.98 4.04 -34.00
N ARG A 104 -8.92 5.15 -33.27
CA ARG A 104 -7.99 5.31 -32.14
C ARG A 104 -8.47 4.49 -30.95
N THR A 105 -7.61 3.64 -30.43
CA THR A 105 -7.80 2.91 -29.17
C THR A 105 -6.72 3.34 -28.19
N TYR A 106 -6.91 3.02 -26.90
CA TYR A 106 -6.06 3.48 -25.81
C TYR A 106 -5.92 2.37 -24.77
N PRO A 107 -4.82 2.33 -23.99
CA PRO A 107 -4.66 1.38 -22.89
C PRO A 107 -5.92 1.35 -22.01
N THR A 108 -6.57 0.19 -21.97
CA THR A 108 -7.87 0.00 -21.30
C THR A 108 -7.83 -1.25 -20.46
N VAL A 109 -8.24 -1.13 -19.20
CA VAL A 109 -8.31 -2.23 -18.23
C VAL A 109 -9.69 -2.29 -17.61
N LYS A 110 -10.09 -3.46 -17.12
CA LYS A 110 -11.38 -3.68 -16.49
C LYS A 110 -11.22 -4.40 -15.16
N VAL A 111 -11.93 -3.94 -14.14
CA VAL A 111 -12.12 -4.69 -12.89
C VAL A 111 -13.35 -5.59 -13.06
N SER A 112 -13.17 -6.88 -12.76
CA SER A 112 -14.15 -7.95 -12.88
C SER A 112 -14.41 -8.58 -11.50
N ASN A 113 -15.54 -9.28 -11.35
CA ASN A 113 -16.01 -9.89 -10.09
C ASN A 113 -16.11 -8.89 -8.91
N TYR A 114 -16.47 -7.63 -9.20
CA TYR A 114 -16.69 -6.58 -8.22
C TYR A 114 -17.94 -5.76 -8.57
N VAL A 115 -18.56 -5.14 -7.57
CA VAL A 115 -19.66 -4.18 -7.69
C VAL A 115 -19.42 -3.08 -6.65
N GLY A 116 -19.42 -1.82 -7.09
CA GLY A 116 -19.01 -0.67 -6.28
C GLY A 116 -18.07 0.25 -7.05
N ILE A 117 -17.41 1.18 -6.37
CA ILE A 117 -16.41 2.09 -6.96
C ILE A 117 -15.01 1.49 -6.76
N ALA A 118 -14.15 1.57 -7.78
CA ALA A 118 -12.75 1.19 -7.69
C ALA A 118 -11.85 2.28 -8.27
N ARG A 119 -10.69 2.51 -7.66
CA ARG A 119 -9.63 3.39 -8.15
C ARG A 119 -8.58 2.57 -8.88
N VAL A 120 -8.40 2.80 -10.17
CA VAL A 120 -7.32 2.17 -10.95
C VAL A 120 -6.14 3.13 -11.01
N GLU A 121 -5.01 2.75 -10.40
CA GLU A 121 -3.73 3.43 -10.53
C GLU A 121 -2.86 2.77 -11.63
N VAL A 122 -2.09 3.60 -12.33
CA VAL A 122 -1.07 3.19 -13.31
C VAL A 122 0.28 3.77 -12.91
N GLN A 123 1.30 2.92 -12.92
CA GLN A 123 2.70 3.26 -12.62
C GLN A 123 3.60 2.72 -13.75
N LEU A 124 4.69 3.44 -14.06
CA LEU A 124 5.73 2.92 -14.95
C LEU A 124 6.69 2.02 -14.18
N VAL A 125 6.92 0.82 -14.70
CA VAL A 125 7.86 -0.18 -14.16
C VAL A 125 8.87 -0.63 -15.21
N THR A 126 9.97 -1.23 -14.73
CA THR A 126 11.01 -1.84 -15.57
C THR A 126 10.45 -2.93 -16.47
N HIS A 127 11.15 -3.21 -17.57
CA HIS A 127 10.79 -4.34 -18.43
C HIS A 127 11.10 -5.71 -17.79
N THR A 128 12.11 -5.74 -16.92
CA THR A 128 12.61 -6.91 -16.17
C THR A 128 11.60 -7.44 -15.16
N ASP A 129 11.69 -8.73 -14.85
CA ASP A 129 10.94 -9.38 -13.77
C ASP A 129 11.91 -9.72 -12.60
N PRO A 130 11.56 -9.47 -11.33
CA PRO A 130 10.34 -8.80 -10.87
C PRO A 130 10.32 -7.30 -11.28
N PRO A 131 9.15 -6.77 -11.67
CA PRO A 131 9.01 -5.40 -12.13
C PRO A 131 9.22 -4.40 -10.98
N GLN A 132 10.21 -3.52 -11.14
CA GLN A 132 10.57 -2.47 -10.19
C GLN A 132 10.14 -1.09 -10.73
N VAL A 133 10.10 -0.07 -9.86
CA VAL A 133 9.76 1.31 -10.29
C VAL A 133 10.70 1.78 -11.42
N HIS A 134 10.14 2.37 -12.47
CA HIS A 134 10.96 3.03 -13.51
C HIS A 134 11.37 4.44 -13.07
N ALA A 135 12.26 5.10 -13.82
CA ALA A 135 12.62 6.50 -13.61
C ALA A 135 11.65 7.46 -14.33
N HIS A 136 11.21 7.14 -15.55
CA HIS A 136 10.30 7.98 -16.34
C HIS A 136 8.94 8.16 -15.66
N SER A 137 8.34 9.34 -15.77
CA SER A 137 7.01 9.64 -15.18
C SER A 137 5.88 9.47 -16.18
N LEU A 138 4.71 9.03 -15.74
CA LEU A 138 3.50 9.24 -16.52
C LEU A 138 3.05 10.70 -16.35
N VAL A 139 2.63 11.31 -17.45
CA VAL A 139 2.05 12.65 -17.49
C VAL A 139 0.73 12.60 -18.26
N GLY A 140 -0.21 13.49 -17.95
CA GLY A 140 -1.54 13.43 -18.54
C GLY A 140 -2.63 14.02 -17.66
N ARG A 141 -3.87 14.00 -18.15
CA ARG A 141 -5.03 14.64 -17.49
C ARG A 141 -5.32 14.12 -16.08
N HIS A 142 -5.09 12.83 -15.85
CA HIS A 142 -5.40 12.14 -14.58
C HIS A 142 -4.12 11.65 -13.88
N CYS A 143 -3.00 12.35 -14.12
CA CYS A 143 -1.67 11.98 -13.65
C CYS A 143 -1.16 12.99 -12.63
N CYS A 144 -0.67 12.49 -11.49
CA CYS A 144 -0.01 13.33 -10.50
C CYS A 144 1.47 13.51 -10.90
N THR A 145 1.83 14.72 -11.32
CA THR A 145 3.21 15.05 -11.74
C THR A 145 4.24 14.75 -10.65
N GLU A 146 3.86 14.85 -9.37
CA GLU A 146 4.77 14.64 -8.24
C GLU A 146 5.10 13.15 -7.99
N SER A 147 4.16 12.22 -8.18
CA SER A 147 4.40 10.78 -8.04
C SER A 147 4.82 10.11 -9.36
N GLY A 148 4.44 10.70 -10.49
CA GLY A 148 4.56 10.08 -11.81
C GLY A 148 3.57 8.92 -12.04
N THR A 149 2.53 8.80 -11.19
CA THR A 149 1.43 7.82 -11.32
C THR A 149 0.15 8.49 -11.81
N CYS A 150 -0.74 7.73 -12.44
CA CYS A 150 -2.05 8.20 -12.87
C CYS A 150 -3.15 7.40 -12.22
N SER A 151 -4.21 8.04 -11.71
CA SER A 151 -5.34 7.34 -11.09
C SER A 151 -6.67 7.79 -11.68
N VAL A 152 -7.57 6.83 -11.89
CA VAL A 152 -8.93 7.02 -12.41
C VAL A 152 -9.91 6.21 -11.59
N ASP A 153 -10.98 6.86 -11.14
CA ASP A 153 -12.08 6.20 -10.43
C ASP A 153 -13.10 5.67 -11.44
N VAL A 154 -13.54 4.42 -11.24
CA VAL A 154 -14.49 3.70 -12.09
C VAL A 154 -15.58 3.03 -11.24
N GLY A 155 -16.70 2.69 -11.86
CA GLY A 155 -17.91 2.22 -11.19
C GLY A 155 -18.93 3.35 -10.93
N PRO A 156 -20.08 3.04 -10.32
CA PRO A 156 -20.53 1.70 -9.93
C PRO A 156 -21.00 0.83 -11.10
N ASN A 157 -21.37 1.44 -12.24
CA ASN A 157 -22.00 0.74 -13.37
C ASN A 157 -21.02 0.23 -14.42
N ASP A 158 -19.93 0.94 -14.68
CA ASP A 158 -18.85 0.51 -15.57
C ASP A 158 -17.50 0.55 -14.83
N LEU A 159 -16.88 -0.61 -14.70
CA LEU A 159 -15.59 -0.83 -14.03
C LEU A 159 -14.40 -0.84 -15.02
N THR A 160 -14.58 -0.20 -16.18
CA THR A 160 -13.58 -0.11 -17.25
C THR A 160 -12.84 1.23 -17.19
N ALA A 161 -11.53 1.19 -16.92
CA ALA A 161 -10.67 2.37 -16.93
C ALA A 161 -9.91 2.48 -18.26
N GLN A 162 -10.11 3.59 -18.99
CA GLN A 162 -9.40 3.91 -20.23
C GLN A 162 -8.48 5.12 -20.06
N PHE A 163 -7.24 5.00 -20.52
CA PHE A 163 -6.17 5.98 -20.29
C PHE A 163 -5.76 6.68 -21.60
N SER A 164 -6.65 7.51 -22.14
CA SER A 164 -6.50 8.11 -23.48
C SER A 164 -5.55 9.30 -23.60
N ASN A 165 -5.01 9.81 -22.49
CA ASN A 165 -4.12 10.98 -22.43
C ASN A 165 -2.83 10.70 -21.63
N LEU A 166 -2.28 9.49 -21.69
CA LEU A 166 -0.96 9.17 -21.09
C LEU A 166 0.19 9.62 -22.00
N GLY A 167 1.04 10.51 -21.52
CA GLY A 167 2.41 10.69 -22.01
C GLY A 167 3.43 9.98 -21.11
N ILE A 168 4.63 9.73 -21.65
CA ILE A 168 5.77 9.23 -20.88
C ILE A 168 6.85 10.31 -20.90
N LEU A 169 7.15 10.85 -19.72
CA LEU A 169 8.16 11.88 -19.48
C LEU A 169 9.54 11.23 -19.34
N HIS A 170 10.41 11.45 -20.31
CA HIS A 170 11.77 10.95 -20.36
C HIS A 170 12.64 11.69 -19.33
N VAL A 171 13.09 10.99 -18.29
CA VAL A 171 14.03 11.50 -17.27
C VAL A 171 15.46 11.30 -17.77
N THR A 172 16.25 12.38 -17.80
CA THR A 172 17.65 12.31 -18.26
C THR A 172 18.49 11.43 -17.34
N LYS A 173 19.54 10.78 -17.89
CA LYS A 173 20.44 9.88 -17.13
C LYS A 173 21.05 10.48 -15.85
N LYS A 174 21.13 11.81 -15.73
CA LYS A 174 21.58 12.50 -14.50
C LYS A 174 20.54 12.48 -13.37
N GLY A 175 19.25 12.58 -13.69
CA GLY A 175 18.15 12.62 -12.71
C GLY A 175 17.60 11.24 -12.31
N VAL A 176 18.01 10.17 -12.99
CA VAL A 176 17.52 8.80 -12.75
C VAL A 176 17.59 8.39 -11.28
N VAL A 177 18.75 8.53 -10.64
CA VAL A 177 18.95 8.07 -9.25
C VAL A 177 18.08 8.87 -8.25
N GLU A 178 17.92 10.18 -8.48
CA GLU A 178 17.09 11.05 -7.63
C GLU A 178 15.60 10.68 -7.70
N VAL A 179 15.08 10.47 -8.92
CA VAL A 179 13.68 10.07 -9.13
C VAL A 179 13.42 8.65 -8.61
N LEU A 180 14.36 7.71 -8.77
CA LEU A 180 14.26 6.37 -8.20
C LEU A 180 14.31 6.38 -6.67
N PHE A 181 15.18 7.19 -6.06
CA PHE A 181 15.24 7.36 -4.61
C PHE A 181 13.90 7.83 -4.05
N LYS A 182 13.29 8.86 -4.66
CA LYS A 182 11.95 9.33 -4.26
C LYS A 182 10.90 8.22 -4.37
N ARG A 183 10.81 7.54 -5.52
CA ARG A 183 9.80 6.50 -5.77
C ARG A 183 9.92 5.30 -4.84
N LEU A 184 11.14 4.81 -4.61
CA LEU A 184 11.38 3.73 -3.67
C LEU A 184 11.00 4.14 -2.24
N ARG A 185 11.36 5.37 -1.82
CA ARG A 185 10.97 5.93 -0.51
C ARG A 185 9.45 6.02 -0.35
N ASP A 186 8.73 6.46 -1.39
CA ASP A 186 7.27 6.52 -1.40
C ASP A 186 6.63 5.11 -1.36
N GLU A 187 7.18 4.10 -2.05
CA GLU A 187 6.71 2.72 -1.94
C GLU A 187 6.93 2.12 -0.53
N LYS A 188 8.11 2.31 0.09
CA LYS A 188 8.33 1.86 1.49
C LYS A 188 7.41 2.62 2.46
N ARG A 189 7.10 3.90 2.20
CA ARG A 189 6.18 4.72 3.03
C ARG A 189 4.75 4.23 2.92
N ASN A 190 4.29 3.84 1.73
CA ASN A 190 2.97 3.24 1.54
C ASN A 190 2.83 1.89 2.27
N GLN A 191 3.93 1.13 2.44
CA GLN A 191 3.95 -0.10 3.25
C GLN A 191 3.96 0.16 4.76
N LYS A 192 4.67 1.20 5.23
CA LYS A 192 4.83 1.52 6.66
C LYS A 192 3.84 2.54 7.23
N GLY A 193 3.03 3.16 6.38
CA GLY A 193 2.05 4.19 6.73
C GLY A 193 2.55 5.62 6.50
N GLN A 194 1.61 6.53 6.19
CA GLN A 194 1.93 7.90 5.75
C GLN A 194 2.71 8.75 6.76
N HIS A 195 2.66 8.42 8.05
CA HIS A 195 3.41 9.09 9.12
C HIS A 195 4.70 8.37 9.53
N TYR A 196 5.15 7.37 8.77
CA TYR A 196 6.44 6.73 9.04
C TYR A 196 7.61 7.69 8.76
N HIS A 197 8.48 7.86 9.75
CA HIS A 197 9.75 8.55 9.61
C HIS A 197 10.87 7.53 9.36
N PHE A 198 11.56 7.67 8.23
CA PHE A 198 12.74 6.85 7.92
C PHE A 198 13.92 7.24 8.80
N THR A 199 14.71 6.25 9.18
CA THR A 199 16.03 6.46 9.79
C THR A 199 17.11 6.65 8.72
N ASP A 200 18.21 7.32 9.06
CA ASP A 200 19.37 7.53 8.17
C ASP A 200 19.87 6.22 7.52
N ALA A 201 19.83 5.12 8.27
CA ALA A 201 20.23 3.80 7.79
C ALA A 201 19.28 3.25 6.70
N GLU A 202 17.99 3.53 6.80
CA GLU A 202 16.99 3.19 5.79
C GLU A 202 17.08 4.10 4.57
N GLU A 203 17.27 5.42 4.75
CA GLU A 203 17.44 6.33 3.61
C GLU A 203 18.72 5.99 2.83
N GLN A 204 19.81 5.66 3.52
CA GLN A 204 21.01 5.12 2.87
C GLN A 204 20.77 3.76 2.18
N ALA A 205 19.87 2.91 2.70
CA ALA A 205 19.51 1.65 2.05
C ALA A 205 18.72 1.90 0.75
N ILE A 206 17.72 2.77 0.80
CA ILE A 206 16.92 3.20 -0.35
C ILE A 206 17.82 3.89 -1.41
N LEU A 207 18.81 4.68 -0.97
CA LEU A 207 19.78 5.31 -1.88
C LEU A 207 20.71 4.29 -2.55
N ARG A 208 21.14 3.23 -1.85
CA ARG A 208 21.90 2.12 -2.46
C ARG A 208 21.04 1.36 -3.47
N GLU A 209 19.79 1.06 -3.13
CA GLU A 209 18.78 0.42 -3.99
C GLU A 209 18.55 1.25 -5.28
N ALA A 210 18.36 2.57 -5.15
CA ALA A 210 18.20 3.51 -6.26
C ALA A 210 19.43 3.62 -7.18
N ASN A 211 20.65 3.57 -6.63
CA ASN A 211 21.89 3.63 -7.42
C ASN A 211 22.09 2.36 -8.26
N GLU A 212 21.90 1.17 -7.69
CA GLU A 212 22.07 -0.08 -8.43
C GLU A 212 20.95 -0.26 -9.47
N LEU A 213 19.69 0.03 -9.11
CA LEU A 213 18.57 0.03 -10.06
C LEU A 213 18.81 1.03 -11.20
N GLY A 214 19.28 2.25 -10.90
CA GLY A 214 19.64 3.25 -11.90
C GLY A 214 20.84 2.90 -12.78
N ARG A 215 21.69 1.95 -12.36
CA ARG A 215 22.83 1.42 -13.15
C ARG A 215 22.39 0.42 -14.20
N ILE A 216 21.36 -0.39 -13.91
CA ILE A 216 20.87 -1.48 -14.77
C ILE A 216 19.59 -1.13 -15.56
N MET A 217 18.97 0.03 -15.29
CA MET A 217 17.73 0.45 -15.93
C MET A 217 17.92 0.81 -17.41
N ASP A 218 17.10 0.19 -18.26
CA ASP A 218 16.93 0.62 -19.65
C ASP A 218 15.90 1.75 -19.73
N LEU A 219 16.35 2.93 -20.18
CA LEU A 219 15.50 4.11 -20.38
C LEU A 219 14.67 4.05 -21.67
N ASN A 220 14.92 3.07 -22.54
CA ASN A 220 14.23 2.93 -23.83
C ASN A 220 13.05 1.94 -23.77
N ILE A 221 12.87 1.20 -22.65
CA ILE A 221 11.84 0.16 -22.53
C ILE A 221 11.15 0.23 -21.16
N VAL A 222 9.83 0.44 -21.17
CA VAL A 222 8.98 0.51 -19.96
C VAL A 222 7.79 -0.44 -20.06
N ARG A 223 7.19 -0.81 -18.91
CA ARG A 223 5.89 -1.49 -18.84
C ARG A 223 4.94 -0.67 -17.96
N LEU A 224 3.63 -0.79 -18.19
CA LEU A 224 2.60 -0.20 -17.35
C LEU A 224 2.15 -1.24 -16.31
N LYS A 225 2.26 -0.90 -15.02
CA LYS A 225 1.70 -1.65 -13.89
C LYS A 225 0.36 -1.02 -13.52
N PHE A 226 -0.73 -1.79 -13.66
CA PHE A 226 -2.09 -1.37 -13.30
C PHE A 226 -2.48 -2.00 -11.97
N THR A 227 -2.71 -1.19 -10.94
CA THR A 227 -3.17 -1.62 -9.61
C THR A 227 -4.59 -1.10 -9.40
N ALA A 228 -5.56 -1.98 -9.14
CA ALA A 228 -6.91 -1.55 -8.75
C ALA A 228 -7.05 -1.58 -7.22
N TYR A 229 -7.62 -0.53 -6.65
CA TYR A 229 -7.99 -0.41 -5.25
C TYR A 229 -9.51 -0.36 -5.14
N LEU A 230 -10.12 -1.28 -4.40
CA LEU A 230 -11.56 -1.32 -4.19
C LEU A 230 -11.98 -0.36 -3.08
N GLN A 231 -13.15 0.27 -3.23
CA GLN A 231 -13.73 1.09 -2.17
C GLN A 231 -14.21 0.22 -0.99
N ASP A 232 -13.97 0.71 0.22
CA ASP A 232 -14.46 0.15 1.48
C ASP A 232 -15.70 0.88 2.03
N SER A 233 -16.29 0.36 3.10
CA SER A 233 -17.50 0.91 3.73
C SER A 233 -17.34 2.31 4.32
N ASN A 234 -16.10 2.79 4.50
CA ASN A 234 -15.81 4.15 4.97
C ASN A 234 -15.58 5.12 3.78
N GLY A 235 -15.73 4.63 2.55
CA GLY A 235 -15.48 5.39 1.32
C GLY A 235 -14.01 5.43 0.88
N GLY A 236 -13.10 4.81 1.64
CA GLY A 236 -11.67 4.77 1.34
C GLY A 236 -11.30 3.69 0.32
N PHE A 237 -10.10 3.79 -0.27
CA PHE A 237 -9.60 2.82 -1.26
C PHE A 237 -8.53 1.90 -0.64
N SER A 238 -8.92 1.09 0.34
CA SER A 238 -7.99 0.33 1.19
C SER A 238 -7.61 -1.07 0.68
N ARG A 239 -8.38 -1.66 -0.24
CA ARG A 239 -8.19 -3.07 -0.68
C ARG A 239 -7.57 -3.17 -2.07
N ALA A 240 -6.28 -3.50 -2.16
CA ALA A 240 -5.60 -3.65 -3.44
C ALA A 240 -5.86 -5.00 -4.12
N LEU A 241 -5.97 -4.97 -5.45
CA LEU A 241 -6.00 -6.13 -6.34
C LEU A 241 -4.63 -6.36 -6.99
N LYS A 242 -4.53 -7.43 -7.79
CA LYS A 242 -3.25 -7.90 -8.33
C LYS A 242 -2.72 -6.87 -9.33
N PRO A 243 -1.47 -6.39 -9.18
CA PRO A 243 -0.87 -5.54 -10.20
C PRO A 243 -0.70 -6.34 -11.49
N VAL A 244 -1.46 -6.00 -12.53
CA VAL A 244 -1.26 -6.56 -13.87
C VAL A 244 -0.32 -5.67 -14.66
N VAL A 245 0.67 -6.29 -15.30
CA VAL A 245 1.77 -5.56 -15.96
C VAL A 245 1.73 -5.80 -17.46
N SER A 246 1.62 -4.72 -18.23
CA SER A 246 1.46 -4.76 -19.68
C SER A 246 2.66 -5.37 -20.41
N ASN A 247 2.47 -5.57 -21.71
CA ASN A 247 3.56 -5.70 -22.66
C ASN A 247 4.51 -4.48 -22.59
N PRO A 248 5.80 -4.67 -22.95
CA PRO A 248 6.77 -3.59 -23.02
C PRO A 248 6.45 -2.59 -24.15
N ILE A 249 6.63 -1.31 -23.81
CA ILE A 249 6.58 -0.15 -24.70
C ILE A 249 8.03 0.27 -24.93
N PHE A 250 8.43 0.28 -26.20
CA PHE A 250 9.75 0.74 -26.64
C PHE A 250 9.65 2.18 -27.10
N ASP A 251 10.57 3.04 -26.65
CA ASP A 251 10.69 4.42 -27.13
C ASP A 251 10.91 4.41 -28.65
N SER A 252 10.17 5.25 -29.37
CA SER A 252 10.53 5.66 -30.73
C SER A 252 11.27 7.00 -30.67
N SER A 253 12.48 6.96 -30.12
CA SER A 253 13.57 7.82 -30.61
C SER A 253 13.71 7.64 -32.13
N GLU A 254 14.06 8.73 -32.82
CA GLU A 254 14.15 8.81 -34.28
C GLU A 254 15.19 7.84 -34.88
#